data_AF-A0A1C3WFW3-F1
#
_entry.id   AF-A0A1C3WFW3-F1
#
_cell.length_a   1.000
_cell.length_b   1.000
_cell.length_c   1.000
_cell.angle_alpha   90.00
_cell.angle_beta   90.00
_cell.angle_gamma   90.00
#
_symmetry.space_group_name_H-M   'P 1'
#
loop_
_entity.id
_entity.type
_entity.pdbx_description
1 polymer ?
#
loop_
_entity_poly.entity_id
_entity_poly.type
_entity_poly.pdbx_seq_one_letter_code
_entity_poly.pdbx_strand_id
1 'polypeptide(L)'
;MTSILTNNAAMAALQTLRGISSNLQQTQSHVSSGLRISKASDNAAYWSIATSMKSDNSAIGAVSDALGLGAAKVDTATTAATSAIDIVGQIKNKLATAMEPSVDKKSVQEEITQLQQQLQSVAQSASFNGENWVMAQNGG
;
A
#
# COMPACT_ATOMS: atom_id res chain seq x y z
N MET A 1 -41.95 61.71 -0.92
CA MET A 1 -41.70 61.80 -2.38
C MET A 1 -41.85 60.41 -2.99
N THR A 2 -43.03 60.12 -3.50
CA THR A 2 -43.34 58.88 -4.25
C THR A 2 -43.13 59.17 -5.73
N SER A 3 -41.99 58.79 -6.28
CA SER A 3 -41.77 58.77 -7.73
C SER A 3 -42.56 57.60 -8.32
N ILE A 4 -43.40 57.84 -9.33
CA ILE A 4 -44.11 56.77 -10.08
C ILE A 4 -43.11 55.93 -10.90
N LEU A 5 -41.96 56.52 -11.26
CA LEU A 5 -40.95 55.91 -12.13
C LEU A 5 -39.87 55.13 -11.35
N THR A 6 -39.70 55.38 -10.06
CA THR A 6 -38.62 54.79 -9.26
C THR A 6 -39.10 54.45 -7.85
N ASN A 7 -39.22 53.16 -7.57
CA ASN A 7 -39.63 52.66 -6.25
C ASN A 7 -38.40 52.26 -5.44
N ASN A 8 -37.95 53.15 -4.56
CA ASN A 8 -36.76 52.93 -3.73
C ASN A 8 -36.93 51.76 -2.74
N ALA A 9 -38.14 51.53 -2.23
CA ALA A 9 -38.42 50.39 -1.35
C ALA A 9 -38.30 49.05 -2.10
N ALA A 10 -38.79 48.99 -3.35
CA ALA A 10 -38.63 47.82 -4.20
C ALA A 10 -37.16 47.57 -4.60
N MET A 11 -36.38 48.62 -4.84
CA MET A 11 -34.94 48.49 -5.13
C MET A 11 -34.16 47.98 -3.90
N ALA A 12 -34.48 48.46 -2.70
CA ALA A 12 -33.88 47.96 -1.46
C ALA A 12 -34.22 46.47 -1.22
N ALA A 13 -35.50 46.10 -1.40
CA ALA A 13 -35.92 44.70 -1.31
C ALA A 13 -35.21 43.81 -2.35
N LEU A 14 -35.03 44.29 -3.58
CA LEU A 14 -34.29 43.58 -4.63
C LEU A 14 -32.80 43.41 -4.28
N GLN A 15 -32.17 44.42 -3.66
CA GLN A 15 -30.79 44.31 -3.19
C GLN A 15 -30.65 43.27 -2.08
N THR A 16 -31.58 43.25 -1.11
CA THR A 16 -31.64 42.22 -0.07
C THR A 16 -31.85 40.83 -0.68
N LEU A 17 -32.77 40.69 -1.64
CA LEU A 17 -33.03 39.41 -2.32
C LEU A 17 -31.81 38.90 -3.08
N ARG A 18 -31.09 39.77 -3.79
CA ARG A 18 -29.83 39.42 -4.47
C ARG A 18 -28.78 38.93 -3.48
N GLY A 19 -28.69 39.57 -2.30
CA GLY A 19 -27.81 39.12 -1.22
C GLY A 19 -28.18 37.72 -0.70
N ILE A 20 -29.47 37.48 -0.45
CA ILE A 20 -29.98 36.17 -0.01
C ILE A 20 -29.71 35.09 -1.07
N SER A 21 -29.98 35.37 -2.36
CA SER A 21 -29.71 34.42 -3.44
C SER A 21 -28.24 34.08 -3.55
N SER A 22 -27.34 35.06 -3.41
CA SER A 22 -25.88 34.83 -3.38
C SER A 22 -25.47 33.91 -2.24
N ASN A 23 -25.96 34.18 -1.02
CA ASN A 23 -25.66 33.37 0.17
C ASN A 23 -26.22 31.94 0.05
N LEU A 24 -27.42 31.79 -0.52
CA LEU A 24 -28.03 30.49 -0.78
C LEU A 24 -27.18 29.68 -1.78
N GLN A 25 -26.72 30.31 -2.86
CA GLN A 25 -25.88 29.65 -3.86
C GLN A 25 -24.54 29.18 -3.27
N GLN A 26 -23.92 30.00 -2.41
CA GLN A 26 -22.70 29.61 -1.70
C GLN A 26 -22.95 28.43 -0.74
N THR A 27 -24.03 28.50 0.04
CA THR A 27 -24.42 27.41 0.95
C THR A 27 -24.66 26.12 0.18
N GLN A 28 -25.38 26.19 -0.93
CA GLN A 28 -25.65 25.04 -1.78
C GLN A 28 -24.35 24.45 -2.38
N SER A 29 -23.38 25.29 -2.74
CA SER A 29 -22.06 24.83 -3.19
C SER A 29 -21.29 24.10 -2.07
N HIS A 30 -21.36 24.58 -0.83
CA HIS A 30 -20.74 23.91 0.31
C HIS A 30 -21.44 22.59 0.66
N VAL A 31 -22.78 22.53 0.62
CA VAL A 31 -23.52 21.29 0.85
C VAL A 31 -23.24 20.27 -0.25
N SER A 32 -23.22 20.70 -1.52
CA SER A 32 -22.96 19.82 -2.67
C SER A 32 -21.53 19.25 -2.67
N SER A 33 -20.54 20.09 -2.36
CA SER A 33 -19.14 19.65 -2.32
C SER A 33 -18.73 18.98 -0.99
N GLY A 34 -19.48 19.22 0.08
CA GLY A 34 -19.09 18.87 1.45
C GLY A 34 -17.89 19.68 1.98
N LEU A 35 -17.36 20.62 1.20
CA LEU A 35 -16.15 21.38 1.52
C LEU A 35 -16.51 22.83 1.85
N ARG A 36 -16.05 23.29 3.02
CA ARG A 36 -16.15 24.70 3.41
C ARG A 36 -15.29 25.62 2.50
N ILE A 37 -14.19 25.11 1.97
CA ILE A 37 -13.27 25.83 1.07
C ILE A 37 -13.15 24.96 -0.18
N SER A 38 -13.83 25.35 -1.24
CA SER A 38 -13.95 24.53 -2.45
C SER A 38 -12.96 24.98 -3.53
N LYS A 39 -12.71 26.29 -3.60
CA LYS A 39 -11.84 26.92 -4.61
C LYS A 39 -10.69 27.65 -3.94
N ALA A 40 -9.58 27.81 -4.67
CA ALA A 40 -8.45 28.62 -4.24
C ALA A 40 -8.84 30.10 -4.00
N SER A 41 -9.89 30.59 -4.66
CA SER A 41 -10.45 31.93 -4.44
C SER A 41 -11.14 32.10 -3.08
N ASP A 42 -11.62 31.02 -2.45
CA ASP A 42 -12.35 31.08 -1.18
C ASP A 42 -11.37 31.29 -0.02
N ASN A 43 -10.23 30.60 -0.05
CA ASN A 43 -9.08 30.85 0.81
C ASN A 43 -7.83 30.13 0.26
N ALA A 44 -6.95 30.88 -0.40
CA ALA A 44 -5.81 30.30 -1.10
C ALA A 44 -4.85 29.53 -0.16
N ALA A 45 -4.65 30.01 1.07
CA ALA A 45 -3.73 29.39 2.03
C ALA A 45 -4.27 28.07 2.57
N TYR A 46 -5.54 28.03 3.00
CA TYR A 46 -6.11 26.77 3.47
C TYR A 46 -6.38 25.79 2.34
N TRP A 47 -6.72 26.27 1.14
CA TRP A 47 -6.87 25.42 -0.02
C TRP A 47 -5.53 24.78 -0.43
N SER A 48 -4.41 25.53 -0.41
CA SER A 48 -3.10 24.98 -0.74
C SER A 48 -2.62 23.96 0.30
N ILE A 49 -2.81 24.25 1.59
CA ILE A 49 -2.50 23.29 2.67
C ILE A 49 -3.35 22.02 2.53
N ALA A 50 -4.67 22.15 2.34
CA ALA A 50 -5.56 20.99 2.18
C ALA A 50 -5.24 20.18 0.92
N THR A 51 -4.83 20.84 -0.16
CA THR A 51 -4.40 20.17 -1.40
C THR A 51 -3.09 19.44 -1.21
N SER A 52 -2.11 20.06 -0.54
CA SER A 52 -0.86 19.40 -0.14
C SER A 52 -1.14 18.18 0.72
N MET A 53 -1.95 18.31 1.77
CA MET A 53 -2.31 17.19 2.64
C MET A 53 -3.03 16.06 1.88
N LYS A 54 -3.88 16.38 0.89
CA LYS A 54 -4.51 15.38 0.03
C LYS A 54 -3.48 14.66 -0.85
N SER A 55 -2.52 15.40 -1.41
CA SER A 55 -1.40 14.84 -2.18
C SER A 55 -0.54 13.93 -1.31
N ASP A 56 -0.19 14.38 -0.10
CA ASP A 56 0.59 13.62 0.87
C ASP A 56 -0.13 12.34 1.27
N ASN A 57 -1.45 12.40 1.50
CA ASN A 57 -2.25 11.20 1.81
C ASN A 57 -2.23 10.19 0.66
N SER A 58 -2.30 10.63 -0.60
CA SER A 58 -2.18 9.74 -1.76
C SER A 58 -0.77 9.13 -1.86
N ALA A 59 0.28 9.92 -1.60
CA ALA A 59 1.66 9.43 -1.58
C ALA A 59 1.89 8.41 -0.46
N ILE A 60 1.36 8.66 0.74
CA ILE A 60 1.40 7.73 1.87
C ILE A 60 0.63 6.45 1.54
N GLY A 61 -0.51 6.55 0.85
CA GLY A 61 -1.24 5.38 0.36
C GLY A 61 -0.37 4.50 -0.53
N ALA A 62 0.31 5.08 -1.51
CA ALA A 62 1.23 4.35 -2.38
C ALA A 62 2.42 3.74 -1.61
N VAL A 63 2.97 4.45 -0.62
CA VAL A 63 4.03 3.93 0.26
C VAL A 63 3.51 2.76 1.09
N SER A 64 2.30 2.84 1.62
CA SER A 64 1.66 1.77 2.37
C SER A 64 1.47 0.52 1.52
N ASP A 65 1.03 0.67 0.28
CA ASP A 65 0.90 -0.46 -0.66
C ASP A 65 2.27 -1.10 -0.95
N ALA A 66 3.30 -0.27 -1.16
CA ALA A 66 4.66 -0.74 -1.37
C ALA A 66 5.23 -1.48 -0.14
N LEU A 67 4.97 -0.98 1.08
CA LEU A 67 5.34 -1.65 2.32
C LEU A 67 4.58 -2.96 2.51
N GLY A 68 3.29 -3.01 2.16
CA GLY A 68 2.49 -4.24 2.17
C GLY A 68 3.04 -5.30 1.22
N LEU A 69 3.45 -4.89 0.02
CA LEU A 69 4.13 -5.77 -0.93
C LEU A 69 5.50 -6.25 -0.39
N GLY A 70 6.25 -5.36 0.25
CA GLY A 70 7.52 -5.69 0.90
C GLY A 70 7.36 -6.68 2.05
N ALA A 71 6.34 -6.51 2.89
CA ALA A 71 6.00 -7.45 3.96
C ALA A 71 5.69 -8.84 3.39
N ALA A 72 4.85 -8.94 2.35
CA ALA A 72 4.53 -10.20 1.69
C ALA A 72 5.78 -10.90 1.09
N LYS A 73 6.72 -10.12 0.53
CA LYS A 73 8.03 -10.63 0.08
C LYS A 73 8.84 -11.22 1.24
N VAL A 74 8.95 -10.49 2.36
CA VAL A 74 9.68 -10.95 3.55
C VAL A 74 9.04 -12.17 4.18
N ASP A 75 7.71 -12.26 4.22
CA ASP A 75 6.98 -13.42 4.74
C ASP A 75 7.22 -14.67 3.88
N THR A 76 7.23 -14.50 2.55
CA THR A 76 7.57 -15.58 1.61
C THR A 76 9.01 -16.06 1.84
N ALA A 77 9.95 -15.13 1.97
CA ALA A 77 11.35 -15.45 2.24
C ALA A 77 11.54 -16.15 3.59
N THR A 78 10.82 -15.71 4.63
CA THR A 78 10.86 -16.31 5.97
C THR A 78 10.29 -17.73 5.98
N THR A 79 9.20 -17.96 5.25
CA THR A 79 8.59 -19.29 5.10
C THR A 79 9.54 -20.26 4.38
N ALA A 80 10.20 -19.78 3.32
CA ALA A 80 11.20 -20.56 2.60
C ALA A 80 12.45 -20.83 3.44
N ALA A 81 12.92 -19.85 4.22
CA ALA A 81 14.03 -20.04 5.15
C ALA A 81 13.70 -21.06 6.25
N THR A 82 12.47 -21.05 6.77
CA THR A 82 12.01 -22.04 7.75
C THR A 82 12.00 -23.44 7.15
N SER A 83 11.44 -23.59 5.94
CA SER A 83 11.44 -24.86 5.21
C SER A 83 12.86 -25.36 4.92
N ALA A 84 13.78 -24.45 4.60
CA ALA A 84 15.18 -24.75 4.39
C ALA A 84 15.87 -25.28 5.67
N ILE A 85 15.58 -24.67 6.83
CA ILE A 85 16.08 -25.14 8.13
C ILE A 85 15.60 -26.56 8.42
N ASP A 86 14.33 -26.87 8.15
CA ASP A 86 13.77 -28.21 8.36
C ASP A 86 14.46 -29.27 7.47
N ILE A 87 14.70 -28.95 6.19
CA ILE A 87 15.42 -29.85 5.27
C ILE A 87 16.85 -30.08 5.73
N VAL A 88 17.56 -29.03 6.17
CA VAL A 88 18.92 -29.16 6.71
C VAL A 88 18.93 -29.99 8.00
N GLY A 89 17.92 -29.86 8.84
CA GLY A 89 17.71 -30.71 10.01
C GLY A 89 17.56 -32.20 9.64
N GLN A 90 16.78 -32.49 8.60
CA GLN A 90 16.64 -33.86 8.07
C GLN A 90 17.96 -34.40 7.53
N ILE A 91 18.73 -33.59 6.77
CA ILE A 91 20.07 -33.97 6.28
C ILE A 91 20.99 -34.31 7.46
N LYS A 92 20.99 -33.50 8.52
CA LYS A 92 21.79 -33.76 9.73
C LYS A 92 21.40 -35.08 10.40
N ASN A 93 20.10 -35.36 10.54
CA ASN A 93 19.63 -36.60 11.14
C ASN A 93 20.04 -37.82 10.30
N LYS A 94 19.93 -37.73 8.97
CA LYS A 94 20.38 -38.79 8.05
C LYS A 94 21.90 -39.01 8.11
N LEU A 95 22.68 -37.94 8.19
CA LEU A 95 24.12 -38.00 8.42
C LEU A 95 24.48 -38.70 9.74
N ALA A 96 23.76 -38.41 10.83
CA ALA A 96 23.96 -39.07 12.11
C ALA A 96 23.69 -40.59 12.00
N THR A 97 22.63 -41.00 11.29
CA THR A 97 22.36 -42.43 11.05
C THR A 97 23.40 -43.11 10.17
N ALA A 98 24.05 -42.40 9.24
CA ALA A 98 25.14 -42.95 8.42
C ALA A 98 26.46 -43.18 9.18
N MET A 99 26.61 -42.63 10.40
CA MET A 99 27.76 -42.91 11.26
C MET A 99 27.68 -44.30 11.89
N GLU A 100 26.50 -44.95 11.87
CA GLU A 100 26.30 -46.27 12.45
C GLU A 100 26.83 -47.36 11.49
N PRO A 101 27.66 -48.31 11.97
CA PRO A 101 28.39 -49.24 11.10
C PRO A 101 27.50 -50.26 10.36
N SER A 102 26.24 -50.41 10.77
CA SER A 102 25.28 -51.34 10.16
C SER A 102 24.45 -50.73 9.03
N VAL A 103 24.66 -49.44 8.69
CA VAL A 103 23.84 -48.72 7.71
C VAL A 103 24.52 -48.66 6.34
N ASP A 104 23.73 -48.83 5.27
CA ASP A 104 24.20 -48.65 3.90
C ASP A 104 24.40 -47.16 3.58
N LYS A 105 25.66 -46.74 3.61
CA LYS A 105 26.09 -45.36 3.34
C LYS A 105 25.72 -44.89 1.93
N LYS A 106 25.56 -45.80 0.96
CA LYS A 106 25.23 -45.43 -0.42
C LYS A 106 23.78 -44.98 -0.54
N SER A 107 22.85 -45.73 0.07
CA SER A 107 21.44 -45.37 0.12
C SER A 107 21.22 -44.05 0.89
N VAL A 108 21.92 -43.85 2.02
CA VAL A 108 21.82 -42.57 2.75
C VAL A 108 22.35 -41.39 1.94
N GLN A 109 23.43 -41.57 1.17
CA GLN A 109 23.96 -40.51 0.29
C GLN A 109 22.97 -40.13 -0.82
N GLU A 110 22.24 -41.10 -1.38
CA GLU A 110 21.17 -40.83 -2.37
C GLU A 110 20.02 -40.02 -1.76
N GLU A 111 19.58 -40.36 -0.54
CA GLU A 111 18.55 -39.60 0.18
C GLU A 111 19.02 -38.17 0.51
N ILE A 112 20.27 -38.00 0.96
CA ILE A 112 20.85 -36.67 1.20
C ILE A 112 20.88 -35.85 -0.09
N THR A 113 21.21 -36.49 -1.22
CA THR A 113 21.22 -35.82 -2.53
C THR A 113 19.82 -35.35 -2.94
N GLN A 114 18.78 -36.17 -2.69
CA GLN A 114 17.39 -35.76 -2.91
C GLN A 114 16.99 -34.59 -2.01
N LEU A 115 17.35 -34.60 -0.72
CA LEU A 115 17.08 -33.50 0.20
C LEU A 115 17.79 -32.21 -0.23
N GLN A 116 19.00 -32.29 -0.77
CA GLN A 116 19.71 -31.13 -1.35
C GLN A 116 18.98 -30.58 -2.59
N GLN A 117 18.46 -31.45 -3.45
CA GLN A 117 17.65 -31.03 -4.61
C GLN A 117 16.33 -30.39 -4.16
N GLN A 118 15.68 -30.94 -3.14
CA GLN A 118 14.47 -30.37 -2.55
C GLN A 118 14.73 -28.99 -1.96
N LEU A 119 15.87 -28.81 -1.27
CA LEU A 119 16.31 -27.51 -0.75
C LEU A 119 16.46 -26.47 -1.87
N GLN A 120 17.11 -26.85 -2.99
CA GLN A 120 17.22 -25.99 -4.16
C GLN A 120 15.85 -25.67 -4.76
N SER A 121 14.94 -26.64 -4.84
CA SER A 121 13.59 -26.41 -5.35
C SER A 121 12.81 -25.44 -4.46
N VAL A 122 12.88 -25.57 -3.13
CA VAL A 122 12.24 -24.64 -2.18
C VAL A 122 12.83 -23.24 -2.34
N ALA A 123 14.15 -23.14 -2.45
CA ALA A 123 14.82 -21.87 -2.68
C ALA A 123 14.38 -21.25 -4.02
N GLN A 124 14.18 -22.03 -5.08
CA GLN A 124 13.70 -21.55 -6.39
C GLN A 124 12.23 -21.11 -6.36
N SER A 125 11.38 -21.86 -5.66
CA SER A 125 9.94 -21.59 -5.56
C SER A 125 9.60 -20.41 -4.66
N ALA A 126 10.53 -19.94 -3.82
CA ALA A 126 10.38 -18.75 -2.96
C ALA A 126 10.40 -17.41 -3.73
N SER A 127 9.90 -17.39 -4.97
CA SER A 127 9.80 -16.20 -5.81
C SER A 127 8.48 -15.49 -5.55
N PHE A 128 8.54 -14.19 -5.25
CA PHE A 128 7.38 -13.34 -5.12
C PHE A 128 7.48 -12.17 -6.09
N ASN A 129 6.53 -12.10 -7.02
CA ASN A 129 6.47 -11.08 -8.08
C ASN A 129 7.76 -11.00 -8.93
N GLY A 130 8.39 -12.14 -9.22
CA GLY A 130 9.59 -12.24 -10.05
C GLY A 130 10.91 -11.98 -9.32
N GLU A 131 10.87 -11.55 -8.06
CA GLU A 131 12.04 -11.42 -7.20
C GLU A 131 12.13 -12.56 -6.19
N ASN A 132 13.34 -13.08 -5.98
CA ASN A 132 13.61 -14.11 -5.00
C ASN A 132 14.72 -13.63 -4.08
N TRP A 133 14.40 -13.49 -2.79
CA TRP A 133 15.33 -12.96 -1.77
C TRP A 133 16.09 -14.06 -1.03
N VAL A 134 15.77 -15.33 -1.29
CA VAL A 134 16.35 -16.50 -0.63
C VAL A 134 17.47 -17.11 -1.47
N MET A 135 17.36 -17.03 -2.80
CA MET A 135 18.50 -17.25 -3.68
C MET A 135 19.28 -15.95 -3.84
N ALA A 136 20.58 -15.99 -3.51
CA ALA A 136 21.49 -14.96 -3.97
C ALA A 136 21.43 -14.95 -5.50
N GLN A 137 20.89 -13.88 -6.06
CA GLN A 137 20.95 -13.61 -7.49
C GLN A 137 22.42 -13.36 -7.83
N ASN A 138 23.19 -14.42 -8.06
CA ASN A 138 24.53 -14.30 -8.62
C ASN A 138 24.35 -13.82 -10.07
N GLY A 139 24.37 -12.50 -10.25
CA GLY A 139 24.21 -11.88 -11.55
C GLY A 139 24.40 -10.37 -11.52
N GLY A 140 25.66 -9.92 -11.36
CA GLY A 140 26.11 -8.56 -11.70
C GLY A 140 26.16 -7.57 -10.55
#